data_AF-A0A821TUC4-F1
#
_entry.id   AF-A0A821TUC4-F1
#
_cell.length_a   1.000
_cell.length_b   1.000
_cell.length_c   1.000
_cell.angle_alpha   90.00
_cell.angle_beta   90.00
_cell.angle_gamma   90.00
#
_symmetry.space_group_name_H-M   'P 1'
#
loop_
_entity.id
_entity.type
_entity.pdbx_description
1 polymer ?
#
loop_
_entity_poly.entity_id
_entity_poly.type
_entity_poly.pdbx_seq_one_letter_code
_entity_poly.pdbx_strand_id
1 'polypeptide(L)'
;MYPHLPASTNNKPTRDSKSAYEDFTHRYAINKNFATKLHQLRGYEIVFICDDSDSMKNPIVCKDFSSRQQEETTRWEQLKKIVSIVVDLASTLDPDGVDVYFLNRRPALNVRSSKELTNIFATPPNGMTPIVRVFRQVLQDKEKRIRERKLLVLLATDGIPTTEDGTPNAQELYQVLLSERIPIDRVPATIICCT
;
A
#
# COMPACT_ATOMS: atom_id res chain seq x y z
N MET A 1 -35.77 -24.35 -13.18
CA MET A 1 -35.23 -23.44 -14.21
C MET A 1 -34.17 -22.60 -13.51
N TYR A 2 -32.90 -23.01 -13.56
CA TYR A 2 -31.81 -22.34 -12.84
C TYR A 2 -31.29 -21.17 -13.69
N PRO A 3 -31.03 -19.99 -13.10
CA PRO A 3 -30.40 -18.90 -13.85
C PRO A 3 -28.92 -19.21 -14.07
N HIS A 4 -28.49 -19.09 -15.33
CA HIS A 4 -27.10 -19.19 -15.74
C HIS A 4 -26.27 -18.09 -15.07
N LEU A 5 -25.20 -18.48 -14.37
CA LEU A 5 -24.13 -17.57 -13.94
C LEU A 5 -23.29 -17.16 -15.17
N PRO A 6 -22.90 -15.89 -15.33
CA PRO A 6 -22.02 -15.49 -16.42
C PRO A 6 -20.61 -16.02 -16.17
N ALA A 7 -20.00 -16.51 -17.25
CA ALA A 7 -18.65 -17.05 -17.28
C ALA A 7 -17.62 -16.00 -16.84
N SER A 8 -16.68 -16.42 -16.00
CA SER A 8 -15.48 -15.65 -15.63
C SER A 8 -14.70 -15.30 -16.90
N THR A 9 -14.60 -14.01 -17.21
CA THR A 9 -13.82 -13.51 -18.33
C THR A 9 -12.33 -13.63 -18.01
N ASN A 10 -11.72 -14.65 -18.60
CA ASN A 10 -10.29 -14.88 -18.57
C ASN A 10 -9.59 -13.78 -19.41
N ASN A 11 -9.34 -12.61 -18.82
CA ASN A 11 -8.72 -11.48 -19.50
C ASN A 11 -7.22 -11.74 -19.72
N LYS A 12 -6.87 -12.22 -20.93
CA LYS A 12 -5.49 -12.18 -21.42
C LYS A 12 -4.98 -10.73 -21.38
N PRO A 13 -3.73 -10.49 -20.95
CA PRO A 13 -3.14 -9.15 -20.96
C PRO A 13 -3.17 -8.57 -22.37
N THR A 14 -3.65 -7.34 -22.50
CA THR A 14 -3.47 -6.52 -23.71
C THR A 14 -1.98 -6.24 -23.90
N ARG A 15 -1.57 -6.07 -25.16
CA ARG A 15 -0.15 -5.90 -25.56
C ARG A 15 0.54 -4.74 -24.81
N ASP A 16 -0.23 -3.74 -24.39
CA ASP A 16 0.23 -2.53 -23.68
C ASP A 16 0.58 -2.75 -22.21
N SER A 17 -0.10 -3.67 -21.50
CA SER A 17 0.17 -3.89 -20.07
C SER A 17 1.49 -4.66 -19.86
N LYS A 18 1.82 -5.55 -20.81
CA LYS A 18 3.06 -6.33 -20.77
C LYS A 18 4.28 -5.44 -21.05
N SER A 19 4.20 -4.51 -22.01
CA SER A 19 5.28 -3.56 -22.27
C SER A 19 5.50 -2.59 -21.12
N ALA A 20 4.43 -2.08 -20.50
CA ALA A 20 4.54 -1.17 -19.36
C ALA A 20 5.24 -1.83 -18.14
N TYR A 21 4.94 -3.11 -17.87
CA TYR A 21 5.62 -3.86 -16.83
C TYR A 21 7.10 -4.09 -17.13
N GLU A 22 7.43 -4.46 -18.36
CA GLU A 22 8.83 -4.66 -18.81
C GLU A 22 9.64 -3.36 -18.68
N ASP A 23 9.07 -2.23 -19.13
CA ASP A 23 9.68 -0.90 -19.00
C ASP A 23 9.91 -0.51 -17.54
N PHE A 24 8.95 -0.80 -16.65
CA PHE A 24 9.10 -0.57 -15.22
C PHE A 24 10.26 -1.40 -14.65
N THR A 25 10.29 -2.70 -14.93
CA THR A 25 11.35 -3.58 -14.40
C THR A 25 12.73 -3.17 -14.88
N HIS A 26 12.85 -2.72 -16.14
CA HIS A 26 14.09 -2.20 -16.68
C HIS A 26 14.51 -0.88 -16.02
N ARG A 27 13.57 0.06 -15.84
CA ARG A 27 13.81 1.35 -15.19
C ARG A 27 14.37 1.20 -13.78
N TYR A 28 13.84 0.26 -13.00
CA TYR A 28 14.26 0.00 -11.63
C TYR A 28 15.37 -1.07 -11.51
N ALA A 29 15.97 -1.49 -12.63
CA ALA A 29 17.00 -2.53 -12.70
C ALA A 29 16.62 -3.81 -11.94
N ILE A 30 15.33 -4.17 -11.97
CA ILE A 30 14.80 -5.34 -11.29
C ILE A 30 15.28 -6.59 -12.03
N ASN A 31 16.01 -7.46 -11.33
CA ASN A 31 16.48 -8.70 -11.93
C ASN A 31 15.31 -9.61 -12.35
N LYS A 32 15.54 -10.43 -13.38
CA LYS A 32 14.50 -11.28 -14.01
C LYS A 32 13.81 -12.24 -13.03
N ASN A 33 14.53 -12.76 -12.04
CA ASN A 33 13.96 -13.67 -11.04
C ASN A 33 12.97 -12.93 -10.14
N PHE A 34 13.32 -11.73 -9.70
CA PHE A 34 12.44 -10.88 -8.90
C PHE A 34 11.26 -10.34 -9.71
N ALA A 35 11.49 -9.91 -10.95
CA ALA A 35 10.42 -9.53 -11.88
C ALA A 35 9.42 -10.68 -12.09
N THR A 36 9.87 -11.92 -12.17
CA THR A 36 8.96 -13.07 -12.30
C THR A 36 8.09 -13.23 -11.05
N LYS A 37 8.64 -13.03 -9.86
CA LYS A 37 7.90 -13.10 -8.59
C LYS A 37 6.93 -11.93 -8.43
N LEU A 38 7.35 -10.71 -8.74
CA LEU A 38 6.49 -9.52 -8.72
C LEU A 38 5.28 -9.67 -9.65
N HIS A 39 5.47 -10.31 -10.81
CA HIS A 39 4.37 -10.54 -11.75
C HIS A 39 3.27 -11.45 -11.17
N GLN A 40 3.56 -12.25 -10.13
CA GLN A 40 2.57 -13.07 -9.43
C GLN A 40 1.57 -12.25 -8.61
N LEU A 41 1.86 -10.97 -8.34
CA LEU A 41 0.93 -10.04 -7.70
C LEU A 41 -0.18 -9.58 -8.64
N ARG A 42 -0.13 -9.97 -9.92
CA ARG A 42 -1.18 -9.66 -10.88
C ARG A 42 -2.54 -10.20 -10.40
N GLY A 43 -3.56 -9.35 -10.50
CA GLY A 43 -4.92 -9.68 -10.08
C GLY A 43 -5.15 -9.63 -8.57
N TYR A 44 -4.16 -9.20 -7.77
CA TYR A 44 -4.42 -8.80 -6.40
C TYR A 44 -5.07 -7.41 -6.38
N GLU A 45 -6.03 -7.22 -5.48
CA GLU A 45 -6.38 -5.89 -5.00
C GLU A 45 -5.23 -5.39 -4.14
N ILE A 46 -4.68 -4.21 -4.43
CA ILE A 46 -3.57 -3.64 -3.66
C ILE A 46 -4.08 -2.45 -2.87
N VAL A 47 -3.90 -2.49 -1.55
CA VAL A 47 -4.22 -1.40 -0.64
C VAL A 47 -2.97 -0.97 0.11
N PHE A 48 -2.73 0.32 0.17
CA PHE A 48 -1.71 0.93 1.00
C PHE A 48 -2.36 1.60 2.21
N ILE A 49 -1.88 1.32 3.42
CA ILE A 49 -2.22 2.07 4.63
C ILE A 49 -1.01 2.91 4.98
N CYS A 50 -1.14 4.22 4.79
CA CYS A 50 -0.11 5.22 4.99
C CYS A 50 -0.24 5.85 6.37
N ASP A 51 0.81 5.72 7.18
CA ASP A 51 0.96 6.50 8.39
C ASP A 51 1.19 7.98 8.05
N ASP A 52 0.24 8.80 8.46
CA ASP A 52 0.31 10.25 8.39
C ASP A 52 0.21 10.88 9.77
N SER A 53 0.74 10.23 10.81
CA SER A 53 0.85 10.75 12.17
C SER A 53 1.98 11.78 12.33
N ASP A 54 1.96 12.53 13.44
CA ASP A 54 2.95 13.59 13.67
C ASP A 54 4.41 13.09 13.70
N SER A 55 4.67 11.82 14.09
CA SER A 55 6.02 11.24 14.11
C SER A 55 6.65 11.12 12.72
N MET A 56 5.84 11.04 11.67
CA MET A 56 6.31 10.96 10.28
C MET A 56 7.00 12.25 9.80
N LYS A 57 6.87 13.37 10.55
CA LYS A 57 7.63 14.61 10.31
C LYS A 57 9.10 14.49 10.70
N ASN A 58 9.46 13.48 11.49
CA ASN A 58 10.82 13.33 11.97
C ASN A 58 11.79 13.03 10.81
N PRO A 59 13.02 13.55 10.86
CA PRO A 59 14.06 13.25 9.89
C PRO A 59 14.45 11.77 9.95
N ILE A 60 14.83 11.21 8.80
CA ILE A 60 15.42 9.88 8.72
C ILE A 60 16.88 9.98 9.18
N VAL A 61 17.27 9.12 10.12
CA VAL A 61 18.64 9.10 10.63
C VAL A 61 19.52 8.28 9.69
N CYS A 62 20.00 8.89 8.61
CA CYS A 62 21.04 8.28 7.76
C CYS A 62 22.42 8.55 8.37
N LYS A 63 23.06 7.52 8.94
CA LYS A 63 24.43 7.59 9.50
C LYS A 63 25.52 7.50 8.42
N ASP A 64 25.28 8.00 7.21
CA ASP A 64 26.30 7.97 6.16
C ASP A 64 27.09 9.28 6.18
N PHE A 65 28.29 9.19 6.77
CA PHE A 65 29.36 10.16 6.64
C PHE A 65 29.66 10.39 5.15
N SER A 66 29.21 11.50 4.56
CA SER A 66 29.86 12.26 3.47
C SER A 66 28.92 12.84 2.40
N SER A 67 27.90 13.63 2.75
CA SER A 67 27.41 14.61 1.76
C SER A 67 26.88 15.88 2.41
N ARG A 68 27.51 17.02 2.08
CA ARG A 68 27.27 18.37 2.61
C ARG A 68 25.96 19.03 2.11
N GLN A 69 25.01 18.26 1.56
CA GLN A 69 23.75 18.79 1.02
C GLN A 69 22.62 17.75 1.06
N GLN A 70 22.56 16.91 2.09
CA GLN A 70 21.39 16.05 2.28
C GLN A 70 20.25 16.93 2.79
N GLU A 71 19.31 17.29 1.91
CA GLU A 71 17.98 17.74 2.34
C GLU A 71 17.49 16.75 3.39
N GLU A 72 17.13 17.23 4.58
CA GLU A 72 16.62 16.40 5.67
C GLU A 72 15.33 15.72 5.19
N THR A 73 15.46 14.51 4.63
CA THR A 73 14.33 13.73 4.17
C THR A 73 13.60 13.21 5.41
N THR A 74 12.36 13.63 5.59
CA THR A 74 11.51 13.12 6.66
C THR A 74 11.04 11.71 6.32
N ARG A 75 10.57 10.97 7.34
CA ARG A 75 9.92 9.66 7.15
C ARG A 75 8.72 9.76 6.21
N TRP A 76 7.99 10.87 6.27
CA TRP A 76 6.92 11.21 5.33
C TRP A 76 7.41 11.32 3.87
N GLU A 77 8.54 11.98 3.61
CA GLU A 77 9.09 12.06 2.25
C GLU A 77 9.55 10.69 1.71
N GLN A 78 10.08 9.82 2.58
CA GLN A 78 10.39 8.43 2.19
C GLN A 78 9.11 7.65 1.89
N LEU A 79 8.07 7.78 2.72
CA LEU A 79 6.78 7.16 2.45
C LEU A 79 6.22 7.57 1.09
N LYS A 80 6.21 8.87 0.76
CA LYS A 80 5.76 9.38 -0.55
C LYS A 80 6.48 8.70 -1.71
N LYS A 81 7.82 8.56 -1.61
CA LYS A 81 8.64 7.91 -2.63
C LYS A 81 8.27 6.44 -2.80
N ILE A 82 8.13 5.71 -1.69
CA ILE A 82 7.76 4.30 -1.69
C ILE A 82 6.38 4.11 -2.33
N VAL A 83 5.37 4.86 -1.87
CA VAL A 83 4.00 4.77 -2.38
C VAL A 83 3.95 5.11 -3.87
N SER A 84 4.70 6.13 -4.32
CA SER A 84 4.78 6.50 -5.74
C SER A 84 5.31 5.36 -6.60
N ILE A 85 6.41 4.71 -6.18
CA ILE A 85 6.98 3.56 -6.89
C ILE A 85 5.99 2.40 -6.93
N VAL A 86 5.33 2.11 -5.81
CA VAL A 86 4.37 1.00 -5.70
C VAL A 86 3.12 1.26 -6.53
N VAL A 87 2.59 2.48 -6.57
CA VAL A 87 1.43 2.84 -7.40
C VAL A 87 1.77 2.69 -8.88
N ASP A 88 2.93 3.17 -9.31
CA ASP A 88 3.35 3.01 -10.71
C ASP A 88 3.56 1.53 -11.09
N LEU A 89 4.12 0.71 -10.18
CA LEU A 89 4.23 -0.73 -10.37
C LEU A 89 2.83 -1.38 -10.45
N ALA A 90 1.99 -1.13 -9.45
CA ALA A 90 0.67 -1.74 -9.34
C ALA A 90 -0.20 -1.41 -10.56
N SER A 91 -0.09 -0.20 -11.11
CA SER A 91 -0.82 0.20 -12.31
C SER A 91 -0.42 -0.57 -13.57
N THR A 92 0.74 -1.23 -13.57
CA THR A 92 1.14 -2.18 -14.64
C THR A 92 0.60 -3.60 -14.42
N LEU A 93 0.15 -3.91 -13.19
CA LEU A 93 -0.29 -5.25 -12.76
C LEU A 93 -1.81 -5.36 -12.61
N ASP A 94 -2.46 -4.31 -12.12
CA ASP A 94 -3.91 -4.20 -11.95
C ASP A 94 -4.42 -2.90 -12.61
N PRO A 95 -5.28 -2.99 -13.65
CA PRO A 95 -5.86 -1.82 -14.29
C PRO A 95 -6.81 -1.01 -13.38
N ASP A 96 -7.30 -1.59 -12.29
CA ASP A 96 -8.19 -0.88 -11.37
C ASP A 96 -7.44 0.22 -10.60
N GLY A 97 -6.14 0.03 -10.33
CA GLY A 97 -5.28 0.93 -9.57
C GLY A 97 -5.04 0.44 -8.14
N VAL A 98 -4.62 1.36 -7.27
CA VAL A 98 -4.33 1.12 -5.85
C VAL A 98 -5.20 2.04 -5.01
N ASP A 99 -5.68 1.54 -3.86
CA ASP A 99 -6.28 2.42 -2.86
C ASP A 99 -5.27 2.78 -1.78
N VAL A 100 -5.21 4.06 -1.47
CA VAL A 100 -4.31 4.63 -0.47
C VAL A 100 -5.17 5.14 0.69
N TYR A 101 -5.18 4.37 1.76
CA TYR A 101 -5.76 4.75 3.04
C TYR A 101 -4.73 5.51 3.85
N PHE A 102 -5.19 6.49 4.63
CA PHE A 102 -4.37 7.23 5.57
C PHE A 102 -4.92 7.02 6.97
N LEU A 103 -4.07 7.17 7.99
CA LEU A 103 -4.52 6.99 9.37
C LEU A 103 -5.45 8.12 9.80
N ASN A 104 -5.13 9.37 9.44
CA ASN A 104 -5.77 10.57 9.97
C ASN A 104 -6.60 11.35 8.94
N ARG A 105 -6.79 10.82 7.72
CA ARG A 105 -7.61 11.46 6.68
C ARG A 105 -8.34 10.46 5.78
N ARG A 106 -9.17 10.97 4.87
CA ARG A 106 -9.94 10.15 3.92
C ARG A 106 -9.02 9.40 2.95
N PRO A 107 -9.41 8.19 2.53
CA PRO A 107 -8.64 7.43 1.54
C PRO A 107 -8.74 8.07 0.15
N ALA A 108 -7.69 7.86 -0.66
CA ALA A 108 -7.69 8.09 -2.09
C ALA A 108 -7.84 6.75 -2.80
N LEU A 109 -8.91 6.57 -3.59
CA LEU A 109 -9.27 5.29 -4.18
C LEU A 109 -8.92 5.22 -5.67
N ASN A 110 -8.60 4.02 -6.15
CA ASN A 110 -8.30 3.72 -7.56
C ASN A 110 -7.21 4.63 -8.17
N VAL A 111 -6.15 4.90 -7.41
CA VAL A 111 -5.01 5.70 -7.87
C VAL A 111 -4.21 4.89 -8.90
N ARG A 112 -3.99 5.45 -10.09
CA ARG A 112 -3.37 4.75 -11.22
C ARG A 112 -2.05 5.36 -11.69
N SER A 113 -1.59 6.41 -11.04
CA SER A 113 -0.29 7.01 -11.30
C SER A 113 0.23 7.74 -10.09
N SER A 114 1.55 7.67 -9.89
CA SER A 114 2.25 8.51 -8.92
C SER A 114 2.00 10.02 -9.11
N LYS A 115 1.64 10.47 -10.32
CA LYS A 115 1.30 11.88 -10.56
C LYS A 115 0.10 12.34 -9.74
N GLU A 116 -0.91 11.48 -9.59
CA GLU A 116 -2.13 11.76 -8.82
C GLU A 116 -1.82 11.94 -7.32
N LEU A 117 -0.78 11.26 -6.83
CA LEU A 117 -0.35 11.30 -5.44
C LEU A 117 0.19 12.66 -5.01
N THR A 118 0.68 13.49 -5.94
CA THR A 118 1.26 14.81 -5.64
C THR A 118 0.31 15.67 -4.80
N ASN A 119 -0.97 15.73 -5.21
CA ASN A 119 -1.98 16.52 -4.49
C ASN A 119 -2.44 15.82 -3.22
N ILE A 120 -2.51 14.48 -3.23
CA ILE A 120 -2.94 13.67 -2.08
C ILE A 120 -1.96 13.84 -0.90
N PHE A 121 -0.65 13.89 -1.21
CA PHE A 121 0.42 14.06 -0.22
C PHE A 121 0.82 15.51 0.06
N ALA A 122 0.14 16.49 -0.55
CA ALA A 122 0.42 17.91 -0.32
C ALA A 122 0.09 18.32 1.13
N THR A 123 -0.92 17.70 1.75
CA THR A 123 -1.22 17.91 3.16
C THR A 123 -0.19 17.16 4.02
N PRO A 124 0.53 17.85 4.93
CA PRO A 124 1.52 17.22 5.80
C PRO A 124 0.86 16.21 6.75
N PRO A 125 1.64 15.29 7.34
CA PRO A 125 1.10 14.35 8.32
C PRO A 125 0.70 15.09 9.61
N ASN A 126 -0.32 14.63 10.30
CA ASN A 126 -0.78 15.13 11.58
C ASN A 126 -1.70 14.11 12.26
N GLY A 127 -1.60 13.98 13.58
CA GLY A 127 -2.47 13.12 14.38
C GLY A 127 -1.75 11.91 14.97
N MET A 128 -2.55 10.99 15.48
CA MET A 128 -2.12 9.76 16.14
C MET A 128 -1.91 8.63 15.12
N THR A 129 -1.72 7.40 15.62
CA THR A 129 -1.41 6.22 14.81
C THR A 129 -2.52 5.16 14.90
N PRO A 130 -3.79 5.47 14.55
CA PRO A 130 -4.96 4.57 14.65
C PRO A 130 -4.98 3.44 13.60
N ILE A 131 -3.89 2.67 13.51
CA ILE A 131 -3.70 1.57 12.55
C ILE A 131 -4.82 0.55 12.67
N VAL A 132 -5.19 0.14 13.89
CA VAL A 132 -6.22 -0.88 14.12
C VAL A 132 -7.55 -0.47 13.48
N ARG A 133 -8.00 0.77 13.71
CA ARG A 133 -9.24 1.28 13.12
C ARG A 133 -9.19 1.23 11.60
N VAL A 134 -8.11 1.77 11.03
CA VAL A 134 -7.98 1.91 9.57
C VAL A 134 -7.83 0.54 8.91
N PHE A 135 -7.14 -0.40 9.54
CA PHE A 135 -7.02 -1.76 9.04
C PHE A 135 -8.39 -2.47 9.02
N ARG A 136 -9.19 -2.35 10.08
CA ARG A 136 -10.56 -2.87 10.10
C ARG A 136 -11.45 -2.20 9.06
N GLN A 137 -11.30 -0.88 8.88
CA GLN A 137 -11.99 -0.16 7.81
C GLN A 137 -11.66 -0.74 6.43
N VAL A 138 -10.38 -1.00 6.14
CA VAL A 138 -9.95 -1.65 4.88
C VAL A 138 -10.60 -3.02 4.72
N LEU A 139 -10.61 -3.86 5.76
CA LEU A 139 -11.25 -5.18 5.70
C LEU A 139 -12.76 -5.08 5.40
N GLN A 140 -13.44 -4.10 5.99
CA GLN A 140 -14.87 -3.86 5.76
C GLN A 140 -15.13 -3.33 4.34
N ASP A 141 -14.42 -2.29 3.93
CA ASP A 141 -14.57 -1.66 2.61
C ASP A 141 -14.27 -2.64 1.47
N LYS A 142 -13.33 -3.57 1.70
CA LYS A 142 -12.86 -4.55 0.71
C LYS A 142 -13.49 -5.93 0.85
N GLU A 143 -14.45 -6.13 1.74
CA GLU A 143 -15.06 -7.43 2.04
C GLU A 143 -15.57 -8.16 0.77
N LYS A 144 -16.23 -7.42 -0.14
CA LYS A 144 -16.68 -7.97 -1.44
C LYS A 144 -15.50 -8.35 -2.35
N ARG A 145 -14.48 -7.50 -2.44
CA ARG A 145 -13.29 -7.73 -3.28
C ARG A 145 -12.45 -8.90 -2.77
N ILE A 146 -12.36 -9.08 -1.45
CA ILE A 146 -11.68 -10.22 -0.82
C ILE A 146 -12.31 -11.54 -1.23
N ARG A 147 -13.63 -11.60 -1.51
CA ARG A 147 -14.28 -12.80 -2.04
C ARG A 147 -13.92 -13.08 -3.50
N GLU A 148 -13.68 -12.04 -4.29
CA GLU A 148 -13.42 -12.11 -5.73
C GLU A 148 -11.94 -12.36 -6.04
N ARG A 149 -11.03 -11.59 -5.43
CA ARG A 149 -9.57 -11.68 -5.60
C ARG A 149 -8.83 -11.64 -4.25
N LYS A 150 -7.52 -11.81 -4.25
CA LYS A 150 -6.70 -11.64 -3.04
C LYS A 150 -6.46 -10.15 -2.78
N LEU A 151 -6.42 -9.75 -1.51
CA LEU A 151 -6.14 -8.39 -1.07
C LEU A 151 -4.74 -8.31 -0.46
N LEU A 152 -3.82 -7.61 -1.11
CA LEU A 152 -2.51 -7.29 -0.56
C LEU A 152 -2.59 -5.97 0.21
N VAL A 153 -2.37 -6.02 1.52
CA VAL A 153 -2.30 -4.83 2.37
C VAL A 153 -0.83 -4.47 2.66
N LEU A 154 -0.43 -3.26 2.29
CA LEU A 154 0.88 -2.70 2.59
C LEU A 154 0.69 -1.61 3.65
N LEU A 155 1.05 -1.90 4.90
CA LEU A 155 1.01 -0.92 5.99
C LEU A 155 2.38 -0.27 6.14
N ALA A 156 2.49 1.04 5.97
CA ALA A 156 3.74 1.75 6.19
C ALA A 156 3.63 2.72 7.36
N THR A 157 4.52 2.59 8.34
CA THR A 157 4.50 3.32 9.61
C THR A 157 5.91 3.42 10.20
N ASP A 158 6.13 4.43 11.05
CA ASP A 158 7.37 4.62 11.81
C ASP A 158 7.25 4.27 13.30
N GLY A 159 6.06 3.83 13.74
CA GLY A 159 5.71 3.84 15.15
C GLY A 159 4.82 2.70 15.61
N ILE A 160 4.49 2.77 16.89
CA ILE A 160 3.60 1.82 17.56
C ILE A 160 2.16 2.28 17.32
N PRO A 161 1.21 1.37 16.98
CA PRO A 161 -0.19 1.74 16.86
C PRO A 161 -0.73 2.31 18.16
N THR A 162 -1.57 3.32 18.02
CA THR A 162 -2.28 3.98 19.12
C THR A 162 -3.78 4.01 18.81
N THR A 163 -4.60 4.21 19.84
CA THR A 163 -6.00 4.61 19.69
C THR A 163 -6.09 6.09 19.27
N GLU A 164 -7.30 6.58 18.99
CA GLU A 164 -7.54 7.99 18.64
C GLU A 164 -7.11 8.98 19.75
N ASP A 165 -7.14 8.54 21.01
CA ASP A 165 -6.67 9.29 22.18
C ASP A 165 -5.17 9.11 22.47
N GLY A 166 -4.43 8.37 21.63
CA GLY A 166 -2.99 8.18 21.76
C GLY A 166 -2.57 7.03 22.68
N THR A 167 -3.50 6.20 23.17
CA THR A 167 -3.17 5.04 24.01
C THR A 167 -2.58 3.91 23.15
N PRO A 168 -1.38 3.39 23.46
CA PRO A 168 -0.77 2.30 22.67
C PRO A 168 -1.63 1.03 22.65
N ASN A 169 -1.84 0.45 21.47
CA ASN A 169 -2.67 -0.74 21.29
C ASN A 169 -2.06 -1.80 20.35
N ALA A 170 -0.74 -2.01 20.43
CA ALA A 170 -0.03 -3.01 19.63
C ALA A 170 -0.58 -4.44 19.75
N GLN A 171 -1.04 -4.82 20.95
CA GLN A 171 -1.65 -6.12 21.17
C GLN A 171 -2.93 -6.30 20.35
N GLU A 172 -3.71 -5.24 20.18
CA GLU A 172 -4.93 -5.28 19.37
C GLU A 172 -4.60 -5.41 17.88
N LEU A 173 -3.60 -4.68 17.39
CA LEU A 173 -3.11 -4.85 16.02
C LEU A 173 -2.65 -6.30 15.77
N TYR A 174 -1.94 -6.90 16.72
CA TYR A 174 -1.55 -8.30 16.64
C TYR A 174 -2.77 -9.23 16.51
N GLN A 175 -3.84 -8.99 17.28
CA GLN A 175 -5.08 -9.77 17.16
C GLN A 175 -5.76 -9.59 15.80
N VAL A 176 -5.83 -8.36 15.27
CA VAL A 176 -6.38 -8.09 13.92
C VAL A 176 -5.61 -8.88 12.86
N LEU A 177 -4.28 -8.83 12.93
CA LEU A 177 -3.41 -9.50 11.97
C LEU A 177 -3.51 -11.03 12.03
N LEU A 178 -3.82 -11.62 13.19
CA LEU A 178 -3.96 -13.08 13.30
C LEU A 178 -5.37 -13.58 13.03
N SER A 179 -6.39 -12.85 13.47
CA SER A 179 -7.73 -13.41 13.66
C SER A 179 -8.80 -12.76 12.79
N GLU A 180 -8.60 -11.50 12.36
CA GLU A 180 -9.66 -10.75 11.65
C GLU A 180 -9.48 -10.75 10.12
N ARG A 181 -8.29 -11.11 9.62
CA ARG A 181 -8.04 -11.29 8.18
C ARG A 181 -8.68 -12.59 7.70
N ILE A 182 -9.96 -12.58 7.35
CA ILE A 182 -10.70 -13.78 6.95
C ILE A 182 -11.13 -13.70 5.48
N PRO A 183 -10.80 -14.69 4.63
CA PRO A 183 -9.85 -15.79 4.87
C PRO A 183 -8.39 -15.31 4.90
N ILE A 184 -7.57 -15.86 5.81
CA ILE A 184 -6.21 -15.36 6.08
C ILE A 184 -5.24 -15.48 4.91
N ASP A 185 -5.42 -16.52 4.09
CA ASP A 185 -4.66 -16.80 2.88
C ASP A 185 -5.02 -15.86 1.71
N ARG A 186 -6.13 -15.13 1.84
CA ARG A 186 -6.61 -14.17 0.85
C ARG A 186 -6.27 -12.72 1.18
N VAL A 187 -5.80 -12.44 2.40
CA VAL A 187 -5.46 -11.08 2.81
C VAL A 187 -4.01 -11.01 3.32
N PRO A 188 -2.98 -11.29 2.50
CA PRO A 188 -1.61 -11.06 2.93
C PRO A 188 -1.39 -9.59 3.31
N ALA A 189 -0.73 -9.38 4.45
CA ALA A 189 -0.40 -8.05 4.95
C ALA A 189 1.10 -7.97 5.23
N THR A 190 1.74 -6.87 4.85
CA THR A 190 3.15 -6.59 5.14
C THR A 190 3.28 -5.22 5.78
N ILE A 191 4.30 -5.07 6.64
CA ILE A 191 4.64 -3.80 7.28
C ILE A 191 5.93 -3.26 6.67
N ILE A 192 5.90 -1.99 6.29
CA ILE A 192 7.04 -1.23 5.77
C ILE A 192 7.43 -0.22 6.85
N CYS A 193 8.62 -0.39 7.42
CA CYS A 193 9.11 0.53 8.44
C CYS A 193 9.68 1.80 7.78
N CYS A 194 9.21 2.96 8.22
CA CYS A 194 9.74 4.27 7.82
C CYS A 194 10.64 4.81 8.94
N THR A 195 11.92 4.45 8.95
CA THR A 195 12.85 4.75 10.07
C THR A 195 14.09 5.48 9.63
#